data_AF-A0A969SWS8-F1
#
_entry.id   AF-A0A969SWS8-F1
#
_cell.length_a   1.000
_cell.length_b   1.000
_cell.length_c   1.000
_cell.angle_alpha   90.00
_cell.angle_beta   90.00
_cell.angle_gamma   90.00
#
_symmetry.space_group_name_H-M   'P 1'
#
loop_
_entity.id
_entity.type
_entity.pdbx_description
1 polymer ?
#
loop_
_entity_poly.entity_id
_entity_poly.type
_entity_poly.pdbx_seq_one_letter_code
_entity_poly.pdbx_strand_id
1 'polypeptide(L)'
;MVERGQHRVDDLPAVVNSLRADVARPPASASGLLKSIDDTCNTYEGEQIPAIQALPIDITGDCEPEFLMQVYRTSAPNEAADSAGQPTYRPLNFDVGVRVYSVRAEDNLGSLSAEPASLQFTTGEGNQRERPLAVISSDFKWSDQSGALCNYQVNGGRACN
;
A
#
# COMPACT_ATOMS: atom_id res chain seq x y z
N MET A 1 -6.40 16.42 -2.56
CA MET A 1 -7.28 15.28 -2.84
C MET A 1 -8.05 15.64 -4.11
N VAL A 2 -7.69 15.06 -5.25
CA VAL A 2 -8.31 15.43 -6.54
C VAL A 2 -9.61 14.67 -6.68
N GLU A 3 -10.75 15.36 -6.57
CA GLU A 3 -12.05 14.85 -7.01
C GLU A 3 -12.03 14.71 -8.53
N ARG A 4 -11.69 13.52 -9.03
CA ARG A 4 -12.15 13.08 -10.34
C ARG A 4 -13.35 12.20 -10.08
N GLY A 5 -14.53 12.59 -10.57
CA GLY A 5 -15.81 11.88 -10.37
C GLY A 5 -15.88 10.45 -10.93
N GLN A 6 -14.74 9.84 -11.27
CA GLN A 6 -14.60 8.43 -11.65
C GLN A 6 -13.32 7.89 -11.02
N HIS A 7 -13.46 7.05 -10.00
CA HIS A 7 -12.33 6.28 -9.46
C HIS A 7 -12.06 5.10 -10.39
N ARG A 8 -10.89 5.10 -11.04
CA ARG A 8 -10.44 3.97 -11.84
C ARG A 8 -9.66 3.02 -10.96
N VAL A 9 -9.73 1.73 -11.28
CA VAL A 9 -8.97 0.70 -10.56
C VAL A 9 -7.47 0.95 -10.69
N ASP A 10 -7.04 1.56 -11.79
CA ASP A 10 -5.66 1.93 -12.07
C ASP A 10 -5.15 3.05 -11.14
N ASP A 11 -6.04 3.82 -10.52
CA ASP A 11 -5.68 4.84 -9.53
C ASP A 11 -5.48 4.25 -8.12
N LEU A 12 -5.82 2.97 -7.92
CA LEU A 12 -5.65 2.29 -6.64
C LEU A 12 -4.22 1.73 -6.52
N PRO A 13 -3.72 1.49 -5.30
CA PRO A 13 -2.48 0.74 -5.11
C PRO A 13 -2.51 -0.65 -5.77
N ALA A 14 -1.32 -1.19 -6.05
CA ALA A 14 -1.19 -2.54 -6.57
C ALA A 14 -1.75 -3.58 -5.58
N VAL A 15 -2.39 -4.62 -6.12
CA VAL A 15 -3.04 -5.67 -5.33
C VAL A 15 -2.02 -6.72 -4.87
N VAL A 16 -2.09 -7.12 -3.60
CA VAL A 16 -1.50 -8.37 -3.11
C VAL A 16 -2.58 -9.45 -3.10
N ASN A 17 -2.23 -10.67 -3.50
CA ASN A 17 -3.14 -11.81 -3.45
C ASN A 17 -3.25 -12.35 -2.01
N SER A 18 -3.72 -11.48 -1.11
CA SER A 18 -3.94 -11.72 0.31
C SER A 18 -5.19 -10.99 0.74
N LEU A 19 -5.96 -11.63 1.62
CA LEU A 19 -7.14 -11.03 2.27
C LEU A 19 -6.78 -10.13 3.45
N ARG A 20 -5.52 -10.13 3.91
CA ARG A 20 -5.06 -9.30 5.03
C ARG A 20 -3.79 -8.53 4.67
N ALA A 21 -3.74 -7.27 5.05
CA ALA A 21 -2.60 -6.40 4.75
C ALA A 21 -1.32 -6.78 5.51
N ASP A 22 -1.41 -7.39 6.68
CA ASP A 22 -0.27 -7.81 7.49
C ASP A 22 0.52 -8.99 6.89
N VAL A 23 -0.12 -9.80 6.03
CA VAL A 23 0.49 -10.97 5.37
C VAL A 23 1.20 -10.60 4.05
N ALA A 24 1.12 -9.34 3.62
CA ALA A 24 1.79 -8.91 2.40
C ALA A 24 3.31 -9.12 2.50
N ARG A 25 3.90 -9.63 1.41
CA ARG A 25 5.35 -9.85 1.32
C ARG A 25 6.09 -8.51 1.41
N PRO A 26 7.31 -8.49 1.98
CA PRO A 26 8.21 -7.33 1.87
C PRO A 26 8.51 -7.00 0.40
N PRO A 27 9.01 -5.79 0.10
CA PRO A 27 9.46 -5.45 -1.24
C PRO A 27 10.67 -6.31 -1.63
N ALA A 28 10.67 -6.78 -2.86
CA ALA A 28 11.72 -7.59 -3.47
C ALA A 28 12.72 -6.77 -4.30
N SER A 29 12.36 -5.54 -4.67
CA SER A 29 13.20 -4.61 -5.45
C SER A 29 12.72 -3.17 -5.29
N ALA A 30 13.53 -2.20 -5.72
CA ALA A 30 13.11 -0.82 -5.89
C ALA A 30 12.43 -0.62 -7.27
N SER A 31 11.54 0.37 -7.37
CA SER A 31 10.74 0.64 -8.58
C SER A 31 11.51 1.28 -9.74
N GLY A 32 12.76 1.72 -9.52
CA GLY A 32 13.54 2.50 -10.49
C GLY A 32 13.04 3.93 -10.70
N LEU A 33 11.95 4.32 -10.02
CA LEU A 33 11.45 5.68 -9.93
C LEU A 33 11.94 6.31 -8.63
N LEU A 34 11.95 7.64 -8.56
CA LEU A 34 12.30 8.42 -7.38
C LEU A 34 11.22 9.45 -7.13
N LYS A 35 10.68 9.48 -5.90
CA LYS A 35 9.90 10.60 -5.41
C LYS A 35 10.81 11.53 -4.61
N SER A 36 11.10 12.70 -5.14
CA SER A 36 11.89 13.73 -4.45
C SER A 36 11.06 14.97 -4.15
N ILE A 37 11.52 15.76 -3.20
CA ILE A 37 11.08 17.16 -2.99
C ILE A 37 11.73 18.12 -4.00
N ASP A 38 12.83 17.72 -4.65
CA ASP A 38 13.44 18.44 -5.77
C ASP A 38 12.87 17.89 -7.08
N ASP A 39 12.15 18.76 -7.80
CA ASP A 39 11.49 18.42 -9.06
C ASP A 39 12.49 18.03 -10.17
N THR A 40 13.77 18.39 -10.05
CA THR A 40 14.78 18.08 -11.08
C THR A 40 15.15 16.59 -11.14
N CYS A 41 14.96 15.86 -10.04
CA CYS A 41 15.17 14.41 -9.98
C CYS A 41 13.92 13.62 -9.57
N ASN A 42 12.79 14.29 -9.34
CA ASN A 42 11.50 13.62 -9.24
C ASN A 42 11.14 12.94 -10.56
N THR A 43 11.05 11.62 -10.54
CA THR A 43 10.64 10.80 -11.70
C THR A 43 9.33 10.06 -11.45
N TYR A 44 8.79 10.13 -10.23
CA TYR A 44 7.50 9.56 -9.87
C TYR A 44 6.38 10.59 -10.04
N GLU A 45 5.44 10.29 -10.93
CA GLU A 45 4.31 11.16 -11.30
C GLU A 45 2.96 10.61 -10.81
N GLY A 46 2.98 9.59 -9.95
CA GLY A 46 1.78 8.99 -9.36
C GLY A 46 1.36 7.67 -10.01
N GLU A 47 2.25 7.03 -10.76
CA GLU A 47 2.01 5.71 -11.33
C GLU A 47 1.79 4.66 -10.23
N GLN A 48 1.08 3.59 -10.58
CA GLN A 48 0.96 2.45 -9.67
C GLN A 48 2.30 1.71 -9.59
N ILE A 49 2.85 1.60 -8.38
CA ILE A 49 4.03 0.79 -8.10
C ILE A 49 3.59 -0.64 -7.79
N PRO A 50 4.20 -1.68 -8.40
CA PRO A 50 3.93 -3.07 -8.06
C PRO A 50 4.05 -3.33 -6.56
N ALA A 51 3.16 -4.14 -6.00
CA ALA A 51 3.12 -4.39 -4.56
C ALA A 51 4.38 -5.06 -4.01
N ILE A 52 5.21 -5.65 -4.88
CA ILE A 52 6.51 -6.26 -4.53
C ILE A 52 7.69 -5.29 -4.70
N GLN A 53 7.43 -4.02 -4.99
CA GLN A 53 8.45 -2.99 -5.17
C GLN A 53 8.32 -1.91 -4.11
N ALA A 54 9.45 -1.27 -3.80
CA ALA A 54 9.49 -0.05 -3.01
C ALA A 54 9.75 1.15 -3.91
N LEU A 55 9.15 2.28 -3.58
CA LEU A 55 9.44 3.60 -4.14
C LEU A 55 10.52 4.28 -3.30
N PRO A 56 11.72 4.55 -3.85
CA PRO A 56 12.68 5.47 -3.29
C PRO A 56 12.08 6.86 -3.03
N ILE A 57 12.28 7.37 -1.81
CA ILE A 57 11.83 8.69 -1.37
C ILE A 57 13.03 9.51 -0.93
N ASP A 58 13.23 10.65 -1.56
CA ASP A 58 14.17 11.70 -1.17
C ASP A 58 13.38 12.86 -0.53
N ILE A 59 13.72 13.16 0.73
CA ILE A 59 13.11 14.23 1.51
C ILE A 59 14.07 15.41 1.75
N THR A 60 15.32 15.31 1.35
CA THR A 60 16.34 16.36 1.56
C THR A 60 16.57 17.19 0.29
N GLY A 61 16.21 16.65 -0.87
CA GLY A 61 16.35 17.27 -2.18
C GLY A 61 17.77 17.19 -2.73
N ASP A 62 18.58 16.23 -2.28
CA ASP A 62 19.93 16.00 -2.80
C ASP A 62 19.98 14.93 -3.90
N CYS A 63 18.80 14.44 -4.32
CA CYS A 63 18.61 13.38 -5.30
C CYS A 63 19.11 12.00 -4.85
N GLU A 64 19.38 11.82 -3.57
CA GLU A 64 19.62 10.54 -2.93
C GLU A 64 18.42 10.17 -2.04
N PRO A 65 17.86 8.95 -2.16
CA PRO A 65 16.72 8.58 -1.33
C PRO A 65 17.14 8.30 0.12
N GLU A 66 16.40 8.80 1.11
CA GLU A 66 16.58 8.39 2.51
C GLU A 66 15.69 7.20 2.92
N PHE A 67 14.58 7.01 2.18
CA PHE A 67 13.59 5.99 2.51
C PHE A 67 13.15 5.16 1.30
N LEU A 68 12.61 3.99 1.60
CA LEU A 68 11.95 3.11 0.65
C LEU A 68 10.51 2.89 1.12
N MET A 69 9.54 3.22 0.26
CA MET A 69 8.12 3.11 0.58
C MET A 69 7.46 2.01 -0.24
N GLN A 70 6.88 1.01 0.43
CA GLN A 70 6.03 0.00 -0.20
C GLN A 70 4.56 0.36 0.03
N VAL A 71 3.75 0.41 -1.03
CA VAL A 71 2.31 0.64 -0.96
C VAL A 71 1.59 -0.49 -1.67
N TYR A 72 0.58 -1.06 -1.04
CA TYR A 72 -0.20 -2.16 -1.60
C TYR A 72 -1.62 -2.19 -1.05
N ARG A 73 -2.50 -2.95 -1.70
CA ARG A 73 -3.85 -3.24 -1.19
C ARG A 73 -4.17 -4.72 -1.19
N THR A 74 -5.03 -5.18 -0.28
CA THR A 74 -5.54 -6.55 -0.30
C THR A 74 -6.44 -6.80 -1.50
N SER A 75 -6.53 -8.07 -1.89
CA SER A 75 -7.51 -8.50 -2.88
C SER A 75 -8.92 -8.37 -2.29
N ALA A 76 -9.83 -7.82 -3.08
CA ALA A 76 -11.21 -7.61 -2.70
C ALA A 76 -12.14 -8.20 -3.74
N PRO A 77 -13.33 -8.71 -3.35
CA PRO A 77 -14.38 -8.96 -4.32
C PRO A 77 -14.72 -7.65 -5.05
N ASN A 78 -14.80 -7.73 -6.37
CA ASN A 78 -15.34 -6.64 -7.17
C ASN A 78 -16.86 -6.66 -7.07
N GLU A 79 -17.46 -5.49 -7.10
CA GLU A 79 -18.88 -5.36 -7.39
C GLU A 79 -19.15 -5.93 -8.79
N ALA A 80 -20.25 -6.67 -8.94
CA ALA A 80 -20.59 -7.28 -10.23
C ALA A 80 -21.24 -6.28 -11.20
N ALA A 81 -21.96 -5.28 -10.67
CA ALA A 81 -22.60 -4.21 -11.41
C ALA A 81 -22.97 -3.02 -10.50
N ASP A 82 -22.99 -1.80 -11.06
CA ASP A 82 -23.46 -0.59 -10.38
C ASP A 82 -24.99 -0.58 -10.17
N SER A 83 -25.51 0.49 -9.55
CA SER A 83 -26.94 0.67 -9.33
C SER A 83 -27.79 0.75 -10.61
N ALA A 84 -27.16 0.95 -11.78
CA ALA A 84 -27.80 0.92 -13.09
C ALA A 84 -27.64 -0.44 -13.81
N GLY A 85 -27.06 -1.44 -13.15
CA GLY A 85 -26.84 -2.78 -13.69
C GLY A 85 -25.68 -2.87 -14.68
N GLN A 86 -24.81 -1.85 -14.77
CA GLN A 86 -23.63 -1.87 -15.61
C GLN A 86 -22.47 -2.55 -14.87
N PRO A 87 -21.72 -3.46 -15.51
CA PRO A 87 -20.60 -4.14 -14.85
C PRO A 87 -19.57 -3.14 -14.36
N THR A 88 -19.25 -3.21 -13.07
CA THR A 88 -18.15 -2.45 -12.47
C THR A 88 -17.00 -3.39 -12.15
N TYR A 89 -15.78 -2.84 -12.10
CA TYR A 89 -14.60 -3.55 -11.62
C TYR A 89 -14.11 -2.95 -10.31
N ARG A 90 -15.02 -2.32 -9.56
CA ARG A 90 -14.69 -1.60 -8.33
C ARG A 90 -14.63 -2.57 -7.15
N PRO A 91 -13.53 -2.59 -6.38
CA PRO A 91 -13.44 -3.42 -5.17
C PRO A 91 -14.40 -2.91 -4.08
N LEU A 92 -15.17 -3.80 -3.46
CA LEU A 92 -16.15 -3.46 -2.42
C LEU A 92 -15.48 -2.97 -1.12
N ASN A 93 -14.46 -3.70 -0.68
CA ASN A 93 -13.71 -3.43 0.55
C ASN A 93 -12.29 -3.96 0.42
N PHE A 94 -11.29 -3.14 0.73
CA PHE A 94 -9.89 -3.55 0.73
C PHE A 94 -9.12 -2.82 1.82
N ASP A 95 -8.07 -3.45 2.31
CA ASP A 95 -7.10 -2.81 3.18
C ASP A 95 -5.96 -2.26 2.34
N VAL A 96 -5.50 -1.07 2.64
CA VAL A 96 -4.25 -0.51 2.13
C VAL A 96 -3.18 -0.64 3.20
N GLY A 97 -2.05 -1.22 2.82
CA GLY A 97 -0.84 -1.26 3.63
C GLY A 97 0.21 -0.33 3.06
N VAL A 98 0.85 0.43 3.94
CA VAL A 98 2.04 1.23 3.65
C VAL A 98 3.15 0.81 4.61
N ARG A 99 4.33 0.51 4.08
CA ARG A 99 5.53 0.23 4.86
C ARG A 99 6.64 1.17 4.44
N VAL A 100 7.32 1.77 5.42
CA VAL A 100 8.46 2.65 5.18
C VAL A 100 9.70 1.99 5.76
N TYR A 101 10.71 1.80 4.94
CA TYR A 101 12.02 1.27 5.30
C TYR A 101 13.06 2.39 5.18
N SER A 102 14.18 2.28 5.89
CA SER A 102 15.35 3.11 5.61
C SER A 102 15.95 2.73 4.26
N VAL A 103 16.57 3.67 3.54
CA VAL A 103 17.38 3.36 2.35
C VAL A 103 18.48 2.34 2.65
N ARG A 104 18.97 2.28 3.90
CA ARG A 104 19.95 1.27 4.34
C ARG A 104 19.44 -0.17 4.25
N ALA A 105 18.14 -0.38 4.04
CA ALA A 105 17.53 -1.69 3.82
C ALA A 105 17.55 -2.12 2.35
N GLU A 106 17.99 -1.28 1.42
CA GLU A 106 18.02 -1.55 -0.02
C GLU A 106 18.80 -2.82 -0.35
N ASP A 107 19.98 -2.99 0.25
CA ASP A 107 20.84 -4.18 0.08
C ASP A 107 20.16 -5.50 0.51
N ASN A 108 19.11 -5.41 1.34
CA ASN A 108 18.38 -6.55 1.89
C ASN A 108 17.00 -6.75 1.24
N LEU A 109 16.64 -6.00 0.19
CA LEU A 109 15.40 -6.21 -0.54
C LEU A 109 15.24 -7.68 -0.95
N GLY A 110 14.02 -8.21 -0.80
CA GLY A 110 13.73 -9.64 -0.97
C GLY A 110 13.98 -10.51 0.26
N SER A 111 14.69 -9.99 1.27
CA SER A 111 14.94 -10.66 2.57
C SER A 111 14.43 -9.87 3.78
N LEU A 112 13.81 -8.71 3.55
CA LEU A 112 13.26 -7.87 4.62
C LEU A 112 12.12 -8.55 5.38
N SER A 113 11.90 -8.10 6.61
CA SER A 113 10.72 -8.45 7.38
C SER A 113 9.52 -7.57 7.01
N ALA A 114 8.33 -8.15 7.19
CA ALA A 114 7.06 -7.44 7.16
C ALA A 114 6.68 -6.86 8.54
N GLU A 115 7.35 -7.29 9.61
CA GLU A 115 7.06 -6.88 10.99
C GLU A 115 7.74 -5.56 11.33
N PRO A 116 7.01 -4.56 11.86
CA PRO A 116 7.60 -3.29 12.28
C PRO A 116 8.77 -3.49 13.24
N ALA A 117 9.77 -2.61 13.12
CA ALA A 117 10.82 -2.51 14.12
C ALA A 117 10.17 -2.17 15.48
N SER A 118 10.49 -2.95 16.51
CA SER A 118 10.10 -2.63 17.88
C SER A 118 10.73 -1.30 18.28
N LEU A 119 9.92 -0.35 18.78
CA LEU A 119 10.40 0.90 19.39
C LEU A 119 11.13 0.68 20.73
N GLN A 120 11.33 -0.57 21.15
CA GLN A 120 12.26 -0.85 22.23
C GLN A 120 13.63 -0.34 21.79
N PHE A 121 14.18 0.60 22.56
CA PHE A 121 15.53 1.14 22.44
C PHE A 121 16.58 0.01 22.48
N THR A 122 16.72 -0.76 21.40
CA THR A 122 17.80 -1.71 21.23
C THR A 122 18.90 -0.97 20.53
N THR A 123 19.97 -0.73 21.27
CA THR A 123 21.26 -0.21 20.83
C THR A 123 21.75 -1.00 19.62
N GLY A 124 21.47 -0.54 18.40
CA GLY A 124 21.95 -1.20 17.19
C GLY A 124 21.18 -0.80 15.95
N GLU A 125 21.91 -0.21 14.99
CA GLU A 125 21.43 0.10 13.63
C GLU A 125 20.93 -1.15 12.84
N GLY A 126 21.11 -2.36 13.38
CA GLY A 126 20.81 -3.62 12.71
C GLY A 126 19.34 -3.80 12.32
N ASN A 127 18.40 -3.46 13.20
CA ASN A 127 16.97 -3.68 12.92
C ASN A 127 16.42 -2.76 11.81
N GLN A 128 17.05 -1.62 11.53
CA GLN A 128 16.61 -0.68 10.50
C GLN A 128 16.94 -1.15 9.08
N ARG A 129 17.89 -2.08 8.94
CA ARG A 129 18.28 -2.68 7.66
C ARG A 129 17.35 -3.82 7.22
N GLU A 130 16.52 -4.32 8.13
CA GLU A 130 15.72 -5.53 7.90
C GLU A 130 14.22 -5.30 8.15
N ARG A 131 13.83 -4.33 9.00
CA ARG A 131 12.45 -4.10 9.40
C ARG A 131 11.96 -2.71 8.98
N PRO A 132 10.66 -2.55 8.65
CA PRO A 132 10.09 -1.24 8.39
C PRO A 132 10.11 -0.38 9.67
N LEU A 133 10.44 0.90 9.48
CA LEU A 133 10.42 1.95 10.50
C LEU A 133 8.99 2.36 10.84
N ALA A 134 8.09 2.28 9.87
CA ALA A 134 6.67 2.57 10.04
C ALA A 134 5.82 1.61 9.22
N VAL A 135 4.70 1.18 9.78
CA VAL A 135 3.67 0.39 9.10
C VAL A 135 2.32 1.05 9.37
N ILE A 136 1.63 1.43 8.30
CA ILE A 136 0.28 2.00 8.35
C ILE A 136 -0.65 1.04 7.62
N SER A 137 -1.78 0.70 8.25
CA SER A 137 -2.84 -0.08 7.63
C SER A 137 -4.14 0.70 7.72
N SER A 138 -4.90 0.76 6.64
CA SER A 138 -6.20 1.44 6.59
C SER A 138 -7.22 0.60 5.83
N ASP A 139 -8.40 0.44 6.42
CA ASP A 139 -9.54 -0.25 5.79
C ASP A 139 -10.35 0.77 4.97
N PHE A 140 -10.62 0.43 3.70
CA PHE A 140 -11.44 1.21 2.79
C PHE A 140 -12.72 0.45 2.44
N LYS A 141 -13.88 1.11 2.61
CA LYS A 141 -15.21 0.60 2.21
C LYS A 141 -15.96 1.64 1.41
N TRP A 142 -16.61 1.21 0.34
CA TRP A 142 -17.49 2.06 -0.46
C TRP A 142 -18.91 2.03 0.14
N SER A 143 -19.32 3.12 0.77
CA SER A 143 -20.56 3.18 1.58
C SER A 143 -21.85 3.34 0.76
N ASP A 144 -21.77 3.68 -0.52
CA ASP A 144 -22.90 3.89 -1.41
C ASP A 144 -23.45 2.57 -2.01
N GLN A 145 -22.89 1.43 -1.60
CA GLN A 145 -23.20 0.12 -2.16
C GLN A 145 -23.94 -0.75 -1.14
N SER A 146 -25.10 -1.27 -1.53
CA SER A 146 -25.91 -2.20 -0.73
C SER A 146 -25.14 -3.46 -0.29
N GLY A 147 -24.11 -3.87 -1.07
CA GLY A 147 -23.20 -4.98 -0.73
C GLY A 147 -22.17 -4.67 0.36
N ALA A 148 -21.78 -3.40 0.57
CA ALA A 148 -20.75 -3.03 1.53
C ALA A 148 -21.22 -3.15 2.99
N LEU A 149 -22.48 -2.83 3.27
CA LEU A 149 -23.13 -3.07 4.57
C LEU A 149 -23.19 -4.57 4.89
N CYS A 150 -23.49 -5.39 3.89
CA CYS A 150 -23.52 -6.83 4.04
C CYS A 150 -22.12 -7.40 4.34
N ASN A 151 -21.10 -6.99 3.58
CA ASN A 151 -19.72 -7.38 3.84
C ASN A 151 -19.21 -6.88 5.22
N TYR A 152 -19.62 -5.69 5.65
CA TYR A 152 -19.32 -5.19 7.00
C TYR A 152 -19.92 -6.07 8.09
N GLN A 153 -21.19 -6.47 7.94
CA GLN A 153 -21.86 -7.35 8.90
C GLN A 153 -21.23 -8.74 8.94
N VAL A 154 -20.91 -9.33 7.78
CA VAL A 154 -20.26 -10.65 7.69
C VAL A 154 -18.87 -10.62 8.32
N ASN A 155 -18.06 -9.60 8.04
CA ASN A 155 -16.75 -9.44 8.66
C ASN A 155 -16.84 -9.14 10.16
N GLY A 156 -17.96 -8.58 10.63
CA GLY A 156 -18.30 -8.41 12.04
C GLY A 156 -18.97 -9.63 12.69
N GLY A 157 -19.08 -10.76 11.99
CA GLY A 157 -19.65 -12.01 12.52
C GLY A 157 -21.19 -12.10 12.50
N ARG A 158 -21.86 -11.29 11.69
CA ARG A 158 -23.33 -11.29 11.52
C ARG A 158 -23.74 -11.67 10.11
N ALA A 159 -24.83 -12.44 9.98
CA ALA A 159 -25.39 -12.80 8.68
C ALA A 159 -26.13 -11.61 8.05
N CYS A 160 -26.03 -11.47 6.73
CA CYS A 160 -26.86 -10.54 5.97
C CYS A 160 -28.25 -11.13 5.79
N ASN A 161 -29.28 -10.39 6.20
CA ASN A 161 -30.68 -10.66 5.88
C ASN A 161 -31.24 -9.51 5.06
#